data_AF-A0A249RZ43-F1
#
_entry.id   AF-A0A249RZ43-F1
#
_cell.length_a   1.000
_cell.length_b   1.000
_cell.length_c   1.000
_cell.angle_alpha   90.00
_cell.angle_beta   90.00
_cell.angle_gamma   90.00
#
_symmetry.space_group_name_H-M   'P 1'
#
loop_
_entity.id
_entity.type
_entity.pdbx_description
1 polymer ?
#
loop_
_entity_poly.entity_id
_entity_poly.type
_entity_poly.pdbx_seq_one_letter_code
_entity_poly.pdbx_strand_id
1 'polypeptide(L)'
;MNWRSERIWIEFIRGSRKISNFCWAFILFLGSLGFLLVGTSSYLGRDLIALFPSQQIIFFPQGIVMSFYGIAGLFISSYLWCTILWNVGSGYDRFDRKEEIVSIFRWGFPGKNRRIFLRFLMKDIQSIRIEVKEGIYARRVLYMEIRGQGAIPLTRTDQNLTPREIEQKAAELAYFLRVPIEVF
;
A
#
# COMPACT_ATOMS: atom_id res chain seq x y z
N MET A 1 -14.38 2.52 7.36
CA MET A 1 -15.70 2.12 7.89
C MET A 1 -16.42 1.43 6.75
N ASN A 2 -16.43 0.10 6.72
CA ASN A 2 -17.10 -0.65 5.65
C ASN A 2 -18.61 -0.49 5.84
N TRP A 3 -19.33 -0.26 4.75
CA TRP A 3 -20.78 -0.05 4.79
C TRP A 3 -21.48 -1.13 3.97
N ARG A 4 -22.42 -1.82 4.61
CA ARG A 4 -23.17 -2.93 3.99
C ARG A 4 -24.65 -2.72 4.19
N SER A 5 -25.37 -2.83 3.09
CA SER A 5 -26.83 -2.90 3.00
C SER A 5 -27.19 -4.10 2.12
N GLU A 6 -28.43 -4.57 2.17
CA GLU A 6 -28.91 -5.66 1.31
C GLU A 6 -28.72 -5.38 -0.19
N ARG A 7 -28.67 -4.10 -0.58
CA ARG A 7 -28.56 -3.67 -1.98
C ARG A 7 -27.18 -3.14 -2.37
N ILE A 8 -26.39 -2.68 -1.40
CA ILE A 8 -25.12 -1.99 -1.67
C ILE A 8 -24.07 -2.48 -0.67
N TRP A 9 -22.93 -2.90 -1.20
CA TRP A 9 -21.75 -3.23 -0.41
C TRP A 9 -20.62 -2.27 -0.79
N ILE A 10 -20.08 -1.53 0.18
CA ILE A 10 -18.90 -0.68 0.01
C ILE A 10 -17.79 -1.14 0.95
N GLU A 11 -16.69 -1.58 0.38
CA GLU A 11 -15.46 -1.92 1.11
C GLU A 11 -14.41 -0.84 0.87
N PHE A 12 -13.90 -0.24 1.95
CA PHE A 12 -12.83 0.75 1.85
C PHE A 12 -11.47 0.08 1.97
N ILE A 13 -10.57 0.44 1.07
CA ILE A 13 -9.22 -0.09 1.03
C ILE A 13 -8.24 0.97 1.51
N ARG A 14 -7.52 0.61 2.58
CA ARG A 14 -6.47 1.44 3.13
C ARG A 14 -5.24 1.38 2.23
N GLY A 15 -4.81 2.55 1.77
CA GLY A 15 -3.63 2.74 0.93
C GLY A 15 -2.33 2.82 1.74
N SER A 16 -1.45 3.71 1.32
CA SER A 16 -0.18 4.05 1.96
C SER A 16 -0.31 4.61 3.37
N ARG A 17 -1.48 5.10 3.81
CA ARG A 17 -1.73 5.65 5.15
C ARG A 17 -1.86 4.57 6.24
N LYS A 18 -0.90 3.66 6.31
CA LYS A 18 -0.75 2.66 7.38
C LYS A 18 0.16 3.21 8.47
N ILE A 19 -0.12 2.86 9.73
CA ILE A 19 0.68 3.28 10.89
C ILE A 19 2.15 2.84 10.71
N SER A 20 2.37 1.63 10.18
CA SER A 20 3.70 1.11 9.83
C SER A 20 4.46 2.04 8.88
N ASN A 21 3.79 2.58 7.86
CA ASN A 21 4.42 3.44 6.87
C ASN A 21 4.79 4.80 7.47
N PHE A 22 3.94 5.35 8.34
CA PHE A 22 4.28 6.56 9.10
C PHE A 22 5.48 6.33 10.00
N CYS A 23 5.53 5.19 10.71
CA CYS A 23 6.66 4.84 11.58
C CYS A 23 7.97 4.75 10.78
N TRP A 24 7.99 4.02 9.66
CA TRP A 24 9.17 3.91 8.81
C TRP A 24 9.58 5.24 8.18
N ALA A 25 8.63 6.05 7.69
CA ALA A 25 8.92 7.36 7.12
C ALA A 25 9.59 8.28 8.15
N PHE A 26 9.12 8.23 9.41
CA PHE A 26 9.67 9.01 10.52
C PHE A 26 11.06 8.53 10.95
N ILE A 27 11.25 7.23 11.15
CA ILE A 27 12.57 6.64 11.50
C ILE A 27 13.60 6.98 10.43
N LEU A 28 13.26 6.79 9.16
CA LEU A 28 14.16 7.11 8.04
C LEU A 28 14.44 8.61 7.98
N PHE A 29 13.44 9.47 8.22
CA PHE A 29 13.63 10.92 8.23
C PHE A 29 14.65 11.33 9.29
N LEU A 30 14.43 10.92 10.55
CA LEU A 30 15.29 11.28 11.67
C LEU A 30 16.71 10.70 11.51
N GLY A 31 16.84 9.44 11.11
CA GLY A 31 18.14 8.82 10.88
C GLY A 31 18.92 9.52 9.76
N SER A 32 18.25 9.85 8.66
CA SER A 32 18.88 10.53 7.53
C SER A 32 19.27 11.97 7.86
N LEU A 33 18.42 12.67 8.60
CA LEU A 33 18.72 14.01 9.10
C LEU A 33 19.91 13.98 10.06
N GLY A 34 19.99 12.98 10.95
CA GLY A 34 21.12 12.76 11.82
C GLY A 34 22.43 12.56 11.05
N PHE A 35 22.44 11.66 10.06
CA PHE A 35 23.63 11.44 9.22
C PHE A 35 24.06 12.69 8.45
N LEU A 36 23.10 13.43 7.90
CA LEU A 36 23.39 14.67 7.19
C LEU A 36 23.98 15.74 8.11
N LEU A 37 23.43 15.88 9.31
CA LEU A 37 23.91 16.84 10.30
C LEU A 37 25.31 16.48 10.79
N VAL A 38 25.58 15.20 11.05
CA VAL A 38 26.93 14.73 11.44
C VAL A 38 27.95 14.97 10.32
N GLY A 39 27.62 14.64 9.07
CA GLY A 39 28.52 14.89 7.94
C GLY A 39 28.78 16.39 7.70
N THR A 40 27.75 17.23 7.87
CA THR A 40 27.87 18.70 7.76
C THR A 40 28.68 19.29 8.92
N SER A 41 28.45 18.79 10.14
CA SER A 41 29.20 19.14 11.36
C SER A 41 30.69 18.85 11.19
N SER A 42 31.02 17.67 10.65
CA SER A 42 32.39 17.26 10.32
C SER A 42 33.02 18.14 9.22
N TYR A 43 32.26 18.59 8.23
CA TYR A 43 32.73 19.52 7.20
C TYR A 43 33.06 20.92 7.76
N LEU A 44 32.21 21.43 8.67
CA LEU A 44 32.38 22.77 9.25
C LEU A 44 33.36 22.81 10.43
N GLY A 45 33.70 21.65 11.01
CA GLY A 45 34.49 21.56 12.24
C GLY A 45 33.79 22.18 13.46
N ARG A 46 32.45 22.22 13.46
CA ARG A 46 31.62 22.79 14.53
C ARG A 46 30.49 21.84 14.87
N ASP A 47 30.24 21.65 16.16
CA ASP A 47 29.17 20.79 16.66
C ASP A 47 27.79 21.41 16.38
N LEU A 48 27.17 21.01 15.26
CA LEU A 48 25.79 21.39 14.93
C LEU A 48 24.75 20.72 15.85
N ILE A 49 25.14 19.63 16.52
CA ILE A 49 24.31 18.89 17.47
C ILE A 49 25.16 18.59 18.70
N ALA A 50 24.72 19.01 19.89
CA ALA A 50 25.40 18.74 21.17
C ALA A 50 25.47 17.23 21.52
N LEU A 51 24.65 16.41 20.88
CA LEU A 51 24.58 14.96 21.07
C LEU A 51 25.74 14.18 20.40
N PHE A 52 26.44 14.77 19.42
CA PHE A 52 27.52 14.11 18.67
C PHE A 52 28.73 15.04 18.50
N PRO A 53 29.82 14.87 19.26
CA PRO A 53 31.01 15.72 19.12
C PRO A 53 31.69 15.49 17.74
N SER A 54 31.75 16.54 16.93
CA SER A 54 32.36 16.58 15.59
C SER A 54 33.85 16.28 15.60
N GLN A 55 34.52 16.53 16.73
CA GLN A 55 35.96 16.31 16.89
C GLN A 55 36.38 14.85 16.72
N GLN A 56 35.45 13.89 16.81
CA GLN A 56 35.75 12.46 16.68
C GLN A 56 35.63 11.94 15.24
N ILE A 57 34.98 12.67 14.32
CA ILE A 57 34.68 12.19 12.97
C ILE A 57 35.45 13.00 11.94
N ILE A 58 36.44 12.37 11.32
CA ILE A 58 37.23 12.95 10.23
C ILE A 58 36.34 13.05 8.98
N PHE A 59 36.27 14.23 8.37
CA PHE A 59 35.39 14.49 7.24
C PHE A 59 35.67 13.55 6.06
N PHE A 60 36.94 13.35 5.74
CA PHE A 60 37.37 12.39 4.73
C PHE A 60 37.91 11.11 5.41
N PRO A 61 37.40 9.90 5.09
CA PRO A 61 36.30 9.59 4.16
C PRO A 61 34.92 9.55 4.84
N GLN A 62 34.88 9.45 6.18
CA GLN A 62 33.69 9.05 6.94
C GLN A 62 32.55 10.08 6.90
N GLY A 63 32.87 11.37 7.05
CA GLY A 63 31.88 12.45 6.96
C GLY A 63 31.20 12.52 5.59
N ILE A 64 31.95 12.33 4.50
CA ILE A 64 31.39 12.29 3.13
C ILE A 64 30.40 11.14 2.98
N VAL A 65 30.76 9.95 3.46
CA VAL A 65 29.89 8.76 3.39
C VAL A 65 28.60 8.99 4.21
N MET A 66 28.71 9.60 5.40
CA MET A 66 27.55 9.95 6.22
C MET A 66 26.66 10.99 5.53
N SER A 67 27.22 12.04 4.92
CA SER A 67 26.45 13.01 4.14
C SER A 67 25.73 12.35 2.96
N PHE A 68 26.39 11.46 2.23
CA PHE A 68 25.78 10.76 1.10
C PHE A 68 24.58 9.90 1.54
N TYR A 69 24.75 9.08 2.59
CA TYR A 69 23.65 8.28 3.12
C TYR A 69 22.53 9.14 3.71
N GLY A 70 22.86 10.27 4.35
CA GLY A 70 21.88 11.23 4.83
C GLY A 70 21.04 11.83 3.70
N ILE A 71 21.67 12.26 2.60
CA ILE A 71 20.97 12.79 1.42
C ILE A 71 20.08 11.71 0.80
N ALA A 72 20.64 10.52 0.53
CA ALA A 72 19.89 9.42 -0.08
C ALA A 72 18.69 9.01 0.79
N GLY A 73 18.89 8.89 2.10
CA GLY A 73 17.83 8.55 3.04
C GLY A 73 16.75 9.64 3.16
N LEU A 74 17.11 10.93 3.05
CA LEU A 74 16.13 12.02 2.98
C LEU A 74 15.27 11.95 1.72
N PHE A 75 15.86 11.60 0.56
CA PHE A 75 15.07 11.38 -0.67
C PHE A 75 14.10 10.20 -0.51
N ILE A 76 14.54 9.08 0.07
CA ILE A 76 13.70 7.91 0.31
C ILE A 76 12.58 8.24 1.32
N SER A 77 12.90 8.93 2.40
CA SER A 77 11.92 9.36 3.39
C SER A 77 10.91 10.35 2.80
N SER A 78 11.38 11.34 2.03
CA SER A 78 10.54 12.28 1.30
C SER A 78 9.57 11.55 0.37
N TYR A 79 10.07 10.56 -0.40
CA TYR A 79 9.23 9.71 -1.23
C TYR A 79 8.15 8.97 -0.42
N LEU A 80 8.50 8.38 0.73
CA LEU A 80 7.52 7.72 1.60
C LEU A 80 6.46 8.71 2.11
N TRP A 81 6.87 9.88 2.62
CA TRP A 81 5.94 10.93 3.04
C TRP A 81 5.00 11.37 1.92
N CYS A 82 5.56 11.59 0.73
CA CYS A 82 4.81 11.86 -0.49
C CYS A 82 3.76 10.77 -0.79
N THR A 83 4.13 9.49 -0.77
CA THR A 83 3.16 8.40 -0.99
C THR A 83 2.04 8.38 0.06
N ILE A 84 2.35 8.71 1.32
CA ILE A 84 1.38 8.80 2.43
C ILE A 84 0.44 9.99 2.24
N LEU A 85 0.98 11.17 1.90
CA LEU A 85 0.23 12.40 1.66
C LEU A 85 -0.80 12.19 0.54
N TRP A 86 -0.35 11.64 -0.60
CA TRP A 86 -1.22 11.36 -1.75
C TRP A 86 -2.15 10.15 -1.58
N ASN A 87 -2.01 9.42 -0.46
CA ASN A 87 -2.78 8.21 -0.13
C ASN A 87 -2.75 7.17 -1.25
N VAL A 88 -1.56 6.98 -1.85
CA VAL A 88 -1.37 6.07 -2.98
C VAL A 88 -1.82 4.65 -2.61
N GLY A 89 -2.57 4.05 -3.52
CA GLY A 89 -3.16 2.74 -3.38
C GLY A 89 -4.48 2.69 -2.58
N SER A 90 -4.90 3.78 -1.94
CA SER A 90 -6.19 3.78 -1.25
C SER A 90 -7.34 3.72 -2.25
N GLY A 91 -8.51 3.29 -1.80
CA GLY A 91 -9.63 3.14 -2.71
C GLY A 91 -10.86 2.59 -2.02
N TYR A 92 -11.82 2.18 -2.84
CA TYR A 92 -12.97 1.42 -2.39
C TYR A 92 -13.48 0.51 -3.51
N ASP A 93 -14.14 -0.56 -3.09
CA ASP A 93 -14.92 -1.45 -3.96
C ASP A 93 -16.39 -1.26 -3.62
N ARG A 94 -17.17 -0.87 -4.62
CA ARG A 94 -18.61 -0.68 -4.51
C ARG A 94 -19.31 -1.71 -5.38
N PHE A 95 -20.18 -2.49 -4.76
CA PHE A 95 -21.06 -3.44 -5.43
C PHE A 95 -22.50 -2.95 -5.24
N ASP A 96 -23.15 -2.59 -6.35
CA ASP A 96 -24.51 -2.05 -6.34
C ASP A 96 -25.45 -3.00 -7.08
N ARG A 97 -26.33 -3.67 -6.33
CA ARG A 97 -27.27 -4.65 -6.87
C ARG A 97 -28.50 -4.00 -7.53
N LYS A 98 -28.80 -2.74 -7.21
CA LYS A 98 -29.92 -2.01 -7.84
C LYS A 98 -29.55 -1.60 -9.26
N GLU A 99 -28.34 -1.08 -9.42
CA GLU A 99 -27.81 -0.65 -10.71
C GLU A 99 -27.12 -1.80 -11.48
N GLU A 100 -27.05 -3.01 -10.90
CA GLU A 100 -26.34 -4.19 -11.42
C GLU A 100 -24.88 -3.90 -11.81
N ILE A 101 -24.19 -3.07 -11.03
CA ILE A 101 -22.87 -2.52 -11.37
C ILE A 101 -21.88 -2.70 -10.23
N VAL A 102 -20.67 -3.10 -10.60
CA VAL A 102 -19.50 -3.13 -9.72
C VAL A 102 -18.54 -2.04 -10.13
N SER A 103 -18.07 -1.26 -9.15
CA SER A 103 -17.14 -0.16 -9.33
C SER A 103 -15.93 -0.34 -8.41
N ILE A 104 -14.75 -0.43 -9.01
CA ILE A 104 -13.47 -0.54 -8.33
C ILE A 104 -12.75 0.79 -8.51
N PHE A 105 -12.53 1.48 -7.40
CA PHE A 105 -11.82 2.76 -7.39
C PHE A 105 -10.49 2.64 -6.64
N ARG A 106 -9.41 3.14 -7.24
CA ARG A 106 -8.08 3.22 -6.63
C ARG A 106 -7.42 4.56 -6.92
N TRP A 107 -6.72 5.09 -5.92
CA TRP A 107 -5.80 6.21 -6.05
C TRP A 107 -4.43 5.69 -6.48
N GLY A 108 -3.96 6.11 -7.64
CA GLY A 108 -2.60 5.89 -8.12
C GLY A 108 -1.63 7.00 -7.67
N PHE A 109 -0.44 6.96 -8.25
CA PHE A 109 0.55 8.03 -8.10
C PHE A 109 0.05 9.36 -8.71
N PRO A 110 0.59 10.51 -8.27
CA PRO A 110 0.27 11.79 -8.88
C PRO A 110 0.58 11.77 -10.39
N GLY A 111 -0.35 12.29 -11.20
CA GLY A 111 -0.25 12.29 -12.66
C GLY A 111 -1.62 12.33 -13.34
N LYS A 112 -1.64 12.24 -14.67
CA LYS A 112 -2.87 12.27 -15.49
C LYS A 112 -3.83 11.12 -15.12
N ASN A 113 -3.29 9.94 -14.83
CA ASN A 113 -4.05 8.73 -14.49
C ASN A 113 -4.06 8.45 -12.98
N ARG A 114 -4.11 9.50 -12.16
CA ARG A 114 -4.12 9.36 -10.70
C ARG A 114 -5.37 8.61 -10.20
N ARG A 115 -6.51 8.75 -10.87
CA ARG A 115 -7.75 8.05 -10.50
C ARG A 115 -7.93 6.85 -11.42
N ILE A 116 -7.83 5.66 -10.86
CA ILE A 116 -8.13 4.42 -11.55
C ILE A 116 -9.55 4.05 -11.16
N PHE A 117 -10.48 4.14 -12.11
CA PHE A 117 -11.88 3.81 -11.91
C PHE A 117 -12.29 2.77 -12.94
N LEU A 118 -12.59 1.57 -12.47
CA LEU A 118 -13.04 0.46 -13.29
C LEU A 118 -14.50 0.18 -12.96
N ARG A 119 -15.32 0.02 -13.98
CA ARG A 119 -16.76 -0.26 -13.84
C ARG A 119 -17.12 -1.47 -14.68
N PHE A 120 -17.80 -2.42 -14.06
CA PHE A 120 -18.22 -3.68 -14.67
C PHE A 120 -19.71 -3.89 -14.42
N LEU A 121 -20.38 -4.58 -15.34
CA LEU A 121 -21.74 -5.07 -15.11
C LEU A 121 -21.65 -6.34 -14.27
N MET A 122 -22.56 -6.50 -13.32
CA MET A 122 -22.62 -7.72 -12.50
C MET A 122 -22.85 -8.98 -13.34
N LYS A 123 -23.52 -8.85 -14.50
CA LYS A 123 -23.76 -9.95 -15.46
C LYS A 123 -22.48 -10.49 -16.10
N ASP A 124 -21.42 -9.68 -16.14
CA ASP A 124 -20.15 -10.07 -16.71
C ASP A 124 -19.26 -10.79 -15.68
N ILE A 125 -19.63 -10.79 -14.40
CA ILE A 125 -18.89 -11.49 -13.35
C ILE A 125 -19.25 -12.98 -13.42
N GLN A 126 -18.25 -13.81 -13.64
CA GLN A 126 -18.42 -15.26 -13.81
C GLN A 126 -18.29 -16.01 -12.49
N SER A 127 -17.20 -15.76 -11.77
CA SER A 127 -16.88 -16.47 -10.53
C SER A 127 -16.04 -15.59 -9.60
N ILE A 128 -16.01 -15.99 -8.33
CA ILE A 128 -15.00 -15.53 -7.39
C ILE A 128 -13.94 -16.62 -7.26
N ARG A 129 -12.73 -16.29 -7.67
CA ARG A 129 -11.61 -17.22 -7.69
C ARG A 129 -10.73 -17.00 -6.46
N ILE A 130 -10.45 -18.06 -5.72
CA ILE A 130 -9.45 -18.08 -4.65
C ILE A 130 -8.23 -18.80 -5.21
N GLU A 131 -7.11 -18.09 -5.33
CA GLU A 131 -5.83 -18.67 -5.76
C GLU A 131 -4.93 -18.84 -4.54
N VAL A 132 -4.40 -20.05 -4.35
CA VAL A 132 -3.39 -20.32 -3.32
C VAL A 132 -2.00 -20.14 -3.95
N LYS A 133 -1.33 -19.03 -3.63
CA LYS A 133 0.08 -18.87 -4.01
C LYS A 133 0.96 -19.67 -3.05
N GLU A 134 1.48 -20.77 -3.55
CA GLU A 134 2.47 -21.60 -2.86
C GLU A 134 3.85 -20.92 -2.87
N GLY A 135 4.49 -20.87 -1.69
CA GLY A 135 5.80 -20.26 -1.46
C GLY A 135 6.18 -20.37 0.01
N ILE A 136 7.26 -19.72 0.45
CA ILE A 136 7.73 -19.74 1.86
C ILE A 136 6.60 -19.34 2.83
N TYR A 137 5.69 -18.47 2.37
CA TYR A 137 4.43 -18.17 3.04
C TYR A 137 3.29 -18.42 2.07
N ALA A 138 2.49 -19.46 2.33
CA ALA A 138 1.26 -19.70 1.59
C ALA A 138 0.31 -18.51 1.78
N ARG A 139 -0.03 -17.83 0.68
CA ARG A 139 -0.97 -16.70 0.69
C ARG A 139 -2.12 -16.99 -0.25
N ARG A 140 -3.34 -16.81 0.23
CA ARG A 140 -4.54 -16.90 -0.60
C ARG A 140 -4.88 -15.51 -1.11
N VAL A 141 -5.16 -15.39 -2.39
CA VAL A 141 -5.57 -14.13 -3.03
C VAL A 141 -6.92 -14.32 -3.67
N LEU A 142 -7.82 -13.37 -3.43
CA LEU A 142 -9.17 -13.39 -3.98
C LEU A 142 -9.20 -12.56 -5.26
N TYR A 143 -9.69 -13.17 -6.32
CA TYR A 143 -9.91 -12.56 -7.63
C TYR A 143 -11.39 -12.61 -8.01
N MET A 144 -11.79 -11.65 -8.82
CA MET A 144 -13.07 -11.65 -9.51
C MET A 144 -12.82 -11.92 -10.98
N GLU A 145 -13.40 -12.99 -11.50
CA GLU A 145 -13.30 -13.32 -12.91
C GLU A 145 -14.38 -12.60 -13.71
N ILE A 146 -13.95 -11.79 -14.68
CA ILE A 146 -14.85 -11.02 -15.53
C ILE A 146 -14.76 -11.56 -16.95
N ARG A 147 -15.93 -11.81 -17.54
CA ARG A 147 -16.09 -12.31 -18.90
C ARG A 147 -15.37 -11.40 -19.90
N GLY A 148 -14.36 -11.94 -20.57
CA GLY A 148 -13.61 -11.25 -21.63
C GLY A 148 -12.55 -10.25 -21.15
N GLN A 149 -12.39 -10.04 -19.84
CA GLN A 149 -11.39 -9.10 -19.28
C GLN A 149 -10.39 -9.77 -18.31
N GLY A 150 -10.65 -11.02 -17.92
CA GLY A 150 -9.77 -11.81 -17.06
C GLY A 150 -10.03 -11.59 -15.57
N ALA A 151 -9.08 -12.05 -14.74
CA ALA A 151 -9.20 -12.04 -13.29
C ALA A 151 -8.67 -10.72 -12.68
N ILE A 152 -9.51 -10.02 -11.92
CA ILE A 152 -9.13 -8.79 -11.19
C ILE A 152 -8.93 -9.12 -9.71
N PRO A 153 -7.74 -8.84 -9.14
CA PRO A 153 -7.50 -9.08 -7.72
C PRO A 153 -8.33 -8.11 -6.87
N LEU A 154 -9.18 -8.68 -6.01
CA LEU A 154 -9.97 -7.91 -5.04
C LEU A 154 -9.23 -7.75 -3.71
N THR A 155 -8.43 -8.74 -3.33
CA THR A 155 -7.64 -8.67 -2.10
C THR A 155 -6.21 -8.21 -2.42
N ARG A 156 -5.69 -7.29 -1.61
CA ARG A 156 -4.30 -6.87 -1.73
C ARG A 156 -3.38 -7.92 -1.14
N THR A 157 -2.20 -8.08 -1.75
CA THR A 157 -1.11 -8.97 -1.31
C THR A 157 -0.59 -8.66 0.10
N ASP A 158 -0.93 -7.50 0.66
CA ASP A 158 -0.45 -6.97 1.94
C ASP A 158 -1.45 -7.12 3.11
N GLN A 159 -2.64 -7.69 2.87
CA GLN A 159 -3.56 -8.05 3.94
C GLN A 159 -3.20 -9.45 4.45
N ASN A 160 -2.69 -9.52 5.68
CA ASN A 160 -2.49 -10.78 6.40
C ASN A 160 -3.85 -11.30 6.90
N LEU A 161 -4.75 -11.62 5.99
CA LEU A 161 -6.00 -12.31 6.34
C LEU A 161 -5.69 -13.77 6.61
N THR A 162 -6.34 -14.32 7.63
CA THR A 162 -6.28 -15.77 7.85
C THR A 162 -6.98 -16.50 6.70
N PRO A 163 -6.61 -17.76 6.40
CA PRO A 163 -7.26 -18.54 5.36
C PRO A 163 -8.79 -18.58 5.50
N ARG A 164 -9.28 -18.67 6.75
CA ARG A 164 -10.69 -18.67 7.10
C ARG A 164 -11.38 -17.34 6.80
N GLU A 165 -10.73 -16.21 7.08
CA GLU A 165 -11.27 -14.89 6.76
C GLU A 165 -11.39 -14.67 5.25
N ILE A 166 -10.44 -15.20 4.46
CA ILE A 166 -10.48 -15.12 2.99
C ILE A 166 -11.62 -15.97 2.44
N GLU A 167 -11.77 -17.20 2.92
CA GLU A 167 -12.89 -18.09 2.54
C GLU A 167 -14.24 -17.48 2.91
N GLN A 168 -14.37 -16.94 4.13
CA GLN A 168 -15.60 -16.29 4.56
C GLN A 168 -15.92 -15.08 3.68
N LYS A 169 -14.91 -14.25 3.39
CA LYS A 169 -15.08 -13.09 2.50
C LYS A 169 -15.47 -13.51 1.08
N ALA A 170 -14.88 -14.58 0.55
CA ALA A 170 -15.25 -15.13 -0.74
C ALA A 170 -16.70 -15.63 -0.75
N ALA A 171 -17.11 -16.37 0.29
CA ALA A 171 -18.46 -16.87 0.44
C ALA A 171 -19.49 -15.73 0.51
N GLU A 172 -19.20 -14.69 1.30
CA GLU A 172 -20.10 -13.55 1.42
C GLU A 172 -20.22 -12.76 0.12
N LEU A 173 -19.11 -12.53 -0.60
CA LEU A 173 -19.13 -11.86 -1.89
C LEU A 173 -19.85 -12.70 -2.95
N ALA A 174 -19.60 -14.01 -3.00
CA ALA A 174 -20.23 -14.91 -3.96
C ALA A 174 -21.74 -15.00 -3.73
N TYR A 175 -22.16 -15.06 -2.47
CA TYR A 175 -23.57 -14.98 -2.09
C TYR A 175 -24.20 -13.65 -2.49
N PHE A 176 -23.49 -12.53 -2.28
CA PHE A 176 -23.99 -11.20 -2.64
C PHE A 176 -24.13 -11.02 -4.17
N LEU A 177 -23.16 -11.52 -4.94
CA LEU A 177 -23.12 -11.44 -6.40
C LEU A 177 -23.94 -12.54 -7.09
N ARG A 178 -24.30 -13.61 -6.38
CA ARG A 178 -24.95 -14.82 -6.90
C ARG A 178 -24.12 -15.53 -7.98
N VAL A 179 -22.81 -15.63 -7.74
CA VAL A 179 -21.84 -16.28 -8.63
C VAL A 179 -21.17 -17.46 -7.91
N PRO A 180 -20.71 -18.49 -8.62
CA PRO A 180 -19.96 -19.60 -8.02
C PRO A 180 -18.60 -19.15 -7.45
N ILE A 181 -18.09 -19.94 -6.51
CA ILE A 181 -16.73 -19.83 -5.98
C ILE A 181 -15.89 -20.90 -6.64
N GLU A 182 -14.71 -20.53 -7.11
CA GLU A 182 -13.72 -21.46 -7.67
C GLU A 182 -12.44 -21.37 -6.84
N VAL A 183 -11.86 -22.53 -6.51
CA VAL A 183 -10.64 -22.62 -5.71
C VAL A 183 -9.58 -23.33 -6.54
N PHE A 184 -8.41 -22.70 -6.69
CA PHE A 184 -7.27 -23.20 -7.45
C PHE A 184 -5.98 -23.12 -6.64
#